data_AF-A0A1I5ZJX8-F1
#
_entry.id   AF-A0A1I5ZJX8-F1
#
_cell.length_a   1.000
_cell.length_b   1.000
_cell.length_c   1.000
_cell.angle_alpha   90.00
_cell.angle_beta   90.00
_cell.angle_gamma   90.00
#
_symmetry.space_group_name_H-M   'P 1'
#
loop_
_entity.id
_entity.type
_entity.pdbx_description
1 polymer ?
#
loop_
_entity_poly.entity_id
_entity_poly.type
_entity_poly.pdbx_seq_one_letter_code
_entity_poly.pdbx_strand_id
1 'polypeptide(L)'
;MLIYLLIACDRLEDKQEKKLRQNLPELQVALQAYVESNAAHDVTLINECESDDCEDWQLGISQPVSKKIHLNPPVDLFNRLAEQHGIDCEVGYIEDGVREPVSYFGKYEGKGEAFLIAEYLAL
;
A
#
# COMPACT_ATOMS: atom_id res chain seq x y z
N MET A 1 -16.19 -4.92 2.27
CA MET A 1 -15.07 -5.48 1.50
C MET A 1 -13.81 -5.24 2.29
N LEU A 2 -12.90 -6.20 2.34
CA LEU A 2 -11.57 -6.00 2.92
C LEU A 2 -10.63 -5.63 1.79
N ILE A 3 -9.99 -4.47 1.87
CA ILE A 3 -8.98 -4.04 0.89
C ILE A 3 -7.59 -4.14 1.49
N TYR A 4 -6.59 -4.13 0.61
CA TYR A 4 -5.20 -3.89 0.98
C TYR A 4 -4.59 -2.81 0.09
N LEU A 5 -3.59 -2.12 0.64
CA LEU A 5 -2.65 -1.32 -0.12
C LEU A 5 -1.23 -1.74 0.30
N LEU A 6 -0.38 -2.03 -0.68
CA LEU A 6 1.00 -2.45 -0.48
C LEU A 6 1.96 -1.54 -1.24
N ILE A 7 3.19 -1.45 -0.75
CA ILE A 7 4.32 -0.95 -1.52
C ILE A 7 4.74 -2.05 -2.48
N ALA A 8 4.90 -1.73 -3.77
CA ALA A 8 5.37 -2.68 -4.76
C ALA A 8 6.88 -2.91 -4.56
N CYS A 9 7.23 -4.12 -4.13
CA CYS A 9 8.60 -4.51 -3.83
C CYS A 9 9.22 -5.43 -4.90
N ASP A 10 8.45 -5.81 -5.92
CA ASP A 10 8.90 -6.68 -7.02
C ASP A 10 9.54 -5.89 -8.16
N ARG A 11 10.39 -6.56 -8.95
CA ARG A 11 10.99 -6.02 -10.19
C ARG A 11 11.76 -4.71 -10.00
N LEU A 12 12.27 -4.46 -8.80
CA LEU A 12 13.06 -3.28 -8.50
C LEU A 12 14.47 -3.41 -9.12
N GLU A 13 14.96 -2.33 -9.72
CA GLU A 13 16.39 -2.21 -10.04
C GLU A 13 17.21 -2.11 -8.74
N ASP A 14 18.49 -2.52 -8.76
CA ASP A 14 19.42 -2.46 -7.61
C ASP A 14 19.38 -1.14 -6.83
N LYS A 15 19.24 -0.01 -7.54
CA LYS A 15 19.19 1.32 -6.92
C LYS A 15 17.87 1.57 -6.19
N GLN A 16 16.76 1.12 -6.77
CA GLN A 16 15.44 1.23 -6.17
C GLN A 16 15.36 0.33 -4.93
N GLU A 17 15.84 -0.90 -5.03
CA GLU A 17 15.87 -1.84 -3.90
C GLU A 17 16.70 -1.29 -2.73
N LYS A 18 17.93 -0.81 -2.99
CA LYS A 18 18.76 -0.19 -1.95
C LYS A 18 18.06 1.00 -1.29
N LYS A 19 17.36 1.82 -2.07
CA LYS A 19 16.62 2.97 -1.56
C LYS A 19 15.42 2.53 -0.73
N LEU A 20 14.68 1.49 -1.15
CA LEU A 20 13.58 0.91 -0.39
C LEU A 20 14.07 0.41 0.98
N ARG A 21 15.15 -0.39 1.00
CA ARG A 21 15.76 -0.89 2.24
C ARG A 21 16.20 0.24 3.18
N GLN A 22 16.83 1.29 2.65
CA GLN A 22 17.25 2.45 3.44
C GLN A 22 16.08 3.20 4.07
N ASN A 23 14.94 3.27 3.37
CA ASN A 23 13.75 3.97 3.81
C ASN A 23 12.76 3.08 4.58
N LEU A 24 13.02 1.77 4.69
CA LEU A 24 12.12 0.80 5.36
C LEU A 24 11.67 1.28 6.75
N PRO A 25 12.55 1.77 7.64
CA PRO A 25 12.12 2.21 8.97
C PRO A 25 11.14 3.39 8.92
N GLU A 26 11.34 4.33 8.00
CA GLU A 26 10.45 5.49 7.85
C GLU A 26 9.09 5.07 7.29
N LEU A 27 9.08 4.17 6.30
CA LEU A 27 7.86 3.60 5.73
C LEU A 27 7.05 2.85 6.79
N GLN A 28 7.70 2.00 7.59
CA GLN A 28 7.07 1.27 8.70
C GLN A 28 6.46 2.23 9.74
N VAL A 29 7.19 3.28 10.13
CA VAL A 29 6.69 4.29 11.07
C VAL A 29 5.47 5.03 10.50
N ALA A 30 5.50 5.41 9.23
CA ALA A 30 4.39 6.12 8.59
C ALA A 30 3.11 5.24 8.52
N LEU A 31 3.26 3.97 8.16
CA LEU A 31 2.15 3.02 8.11
C LEU A 31 1.61 2.71 9.51
N GLN A 32 2.49 2.50 10.49
CA GLN A 32 2.12 2.28 11.88
C GLN A 32 1.35 3.49 12.46
N ALA A 33 1.81 4.71 12.19
CA ALA A 33 1.13 5.94 12.61
C ALA A 33 -0.27 6.07 11.99
N TYR A 34 -0.44 5.64 10.73
CA TYR A 34 -1.76 5.60 10.09
C TYR A 34 -2.67 4.58 10.77
N VAL A 35 -2.18 3.38 11.07
CA VAL A 35 -2.93 2.34 11.80
C VAL A 35 -3.39 2.85 13.16
N GLU A 36 -2.50 3.45 13.94
CA GLU A 36 -2.81 4.01 15.27
C GLU A 36 -3.85 5.13 15.19
N SER A 37 -3.73 6.02 14.19
CA SER A 37 -4.68 7.11 13.97
C SER A 37 -6.06 6.63 13.53
N ASN A 38 -6.16 5.39 13.03
CA ASN A 38 -7.38 4.79 12.52
C ASN A 38 -7.77 3.50 13.29
N ALA A 39 -7.36 3.38 14.56
CA ALA A 39 -7.62 2.19 15.37
C ALA A 39 -9.11 1.82 15.49
N ALA A 40 -10.02 2.80 15.36
CA ALA A 40 -11.46 2.59 15.36
C ALA A 40 -12.04 2.03 14.04
N HIS A 41 -11.21 1.88 13.01
CA HIS A 41 -11.59 1.46 11.66
C HIS A 41 -11.01 0.11 11.24
N ASP A 42 -10.53 -0.69 12.19
CA ASP A 42 -9.97 -2.03 11.98
C ASP A 42 -8.86 -2.05 10.91
N VAL A 43 -8.06 -0.99 10.84
CA VAL A 43 -6.87 -0.94 9.98
C VAL A 43 -5.79 -1.84 10.59
N THR A 44 -5.18 -2.69 9.77
CA THR A 44 -4.13 -3.61 10.18
C THR A 44 -2.85 -3.31 9.41
N LEU A 45 -1.71 -3.28 10.10
CA LEU A 45 -0.39 -3.17 9.47
C LEU A 45 -0.02 -4.51 8.82
N ILE A 46 0.45 -4.48 7.59
CA ILE A 46 1.14 -5.60 6.93
C ILE A 46 2.62 -5.24 6.94
N ASN A 47 3.45 -6.02 7.63
CA ASN A 47 4.89 -5.78 7.79
C ASN A 47 5.67 -7.09 7.74
N GLU A 48 5.67 -7.71 6.56
CA GLU A 48 6.37 -8.95 6.26
C GLU A 48 7.63 -8.59 5.45
N CYS A 49 8.66 -8.05 6.13
CA CYS A 49 9.90 -7.57 5.51
C CYS A 49 11.16 -8.29 6.05
N GLU A 50 11.00 -9.52 6.54
CA GLU A 50 12.09 -10.30 7.14
C GLU A 50 12.95 -11.04 6.10
N SER A 51 12.48 -11.17 4.85
CA SER A 51 13.24 -11.81 3.77
C SER A 51 14.50 -11.02 3.42
N ASP A 52 15.57 -11.71 3.05
CA ASP A 52 16.74 -11.07 2.45
C ASP A 52 16.41 -10.54 1.06
N ASP A 53 15.43 -11.10 0.35
CA ASP A 53 15.00 -10.66 -0.99
C ASP A 53 13.80 -9.70 -0.88
N CYS A 54 13.95 -8.47 -1.38
CA CYS A 54 12.88 -7.47 -1.30
C CYS A 54 11.63 -7.87 -2.09
N GLU A 55 11.76 -8.68 -3.14
CA GLU A 55 10.61 -9.11 -3.95
C GLU A 55 9.59 -9.93 -3.14
N ASP A 56 10.03 -10.55 -2.03
CA ASP A 56 9.16 -11.28 -1.11
C ASP A 56 8.51 -10.37 -0.05
N TRP A 57 8.90 -9.10 0.01
CA TRP A 57 8.42 -8.20 1.04
C TRP A 57 6.97 -7.79 0.81
N GLN A 58 6.21 -7.77 1.90
CA GLN A 58 4.88 -7.19 1.91
C GLN A 58 4.81 -6.13 2.99
N LEU A 59 4.71 -4.87 2.55
CA LEU A 59 4.66 -3.72 3.43
C LEU A 59 3.48 -2.84 3.05
N GLY A 60 2.58 -2.59 3.99
CA GLY A 60 1.41 -1.74 3.75
C GLY A 60 0.35 -1.90 4.81
N ILE A 61 -0.92 -1.81 4.39
CA ILE A 61 -2.07 -1.93 5.30
C ILE A 61 -3.18 -2.76 4.67
N SER A 62 -4.05 -3.30 5.52
CA SER A 62 -5.39 -3.73 5.13
C SER A 62 -6.44 -3.01 5.98
N GLN A 63 -7.62 -2.78 5.40
CA GLN A 63 -8.75 -2.16 6.12
C GLN A 63 -10.10 -2.52 5.49
N PRO A 64 -11.16 -2.65 6.30
CA PRO A 64 -12.52 -2.78 5.77
C PRO A 64 -12.99 -1.47 5.13
N VAL A 65 -13.57 -1.57 3.94
CA VAL A 65 -14.18 -0.46 3.21
C VAL A 65 -15.61 -0.80 2.83
N SER A 66 -16.49 0.18 2.99
CA SER A 66 -17.92 0.09 2.67
C SER A 66 -18.43 1.24 1.81
N LYS A 67 -17.63 2.29 1.59
CA LYS A 67 -17.98 3.48 0.81
C LYS A 67 -16.76 3.97 0.06
N LYS A 68 -16.93 4.43 -1.17
CA LYS A 68 -15.88 5.01 -2.02
C LYS A 68 -15.01 6.05 -1.30
N ILE A 69 -15.64 6.93 -0.52
CA ILE A 69 -14.96 8.01 0.19
C ILE A 69 -13.94 7.52 1.24
N HIS A 70 -14.08 6.28 1.74
CA HIS A 70 -13.13 5.70 2.68
C HIS A 70 -11.79 5.29 2.01
N LEU A 71 -11.72 5.32 0.67
CA LEU A 71 -10.47 5.11 -0.07
C LEU A 71 -9.60 6.36 -0.11
N ASN A 72 -10.16 7.56 0.08
CA ASN A 72 -9.36 8.79 -0.03
C ASN A 72 -8.20 8.79 0.99
N PRO A 73 -8.41 8.56 2.30
CA PRO A 73 -7.30 8.60 3.26
C PRO A 73 -6.15 7.62 2.98
N PRO A 74 -6.39 6.32 2.71
CA PRO A 74 -5.29 5.40 2.43
C PRO A 74 -4.64 5.68 1.07
N VAL A 75 -5.40 6.01 0.02
CA VAL A 75 -4.81 6.34 -1.29
C VAL A 75 -3.95 7.61 -1.21
N ASP A 76 -4.38 8.62 -0.46
CA ASP A 76 -3.59 9.83 -0.23
C ASP A 76 -2.31 9.55 0.58
N LEU A 77 -2.37 8.65 1.58
CA LEU A 77 -1.16 8.20 2.29
C LEU A 77 -0.16 7.59 1.31
N PHE A 78 -0.57 6.60 0.53
CA PHE A 78 0.32 5.87 -0.37
C PHE A 78 0.83 6.76 -1.51
N ASN A 79 0.02 7.69 -2.01
CA ASN A 79 0.50 8.71 -2.96
C ASN A 79 1.64 9.56 -2.37
N ARG A 80 1.54 9.99 -1.10
CA ARG A 80 2.63 10.74 -0.45
C ARG A 80 3.88 9.90 -0.28
N LEU A 81 3.73 8.64 0.15
CA LEU A 81 4.87 7.72 0.29
C LEU A 81 5.54 7.45 -1.06
N ALA A 82 4.76 7.22 -2.11
CA ALA A 82 5.23 7.07 -3.48
C ALA A 82 6.02 8.29 -3.97
N GLU A 83 5.52 9.50 -3.72
CA GLU A 83 6.21 10.74 -4.07
C GLU A 83 7.52 10.91 -3.28
N GLN A 84 7.47 10.71 -1.96
CA GLN A 84 8.62 10.91 -1.07
C GLN A 84 9.75 9.92 -1.33
N HIS A 85 9.41 8.63 -1.51
CA HIS A 85 10.39 7.56 -1.61
C HIS A 85 10.67 7.13 -3.05
N GLY A 86 9.86 7.57 -4.01
CA GLY A 86 10.01 7.19 -5.41
C GLY A 86 9.71 5.70 -5.64
N ILE A 87 8.61 5.23 -5.06
CA ILE A 87 8.14 3.84 -5.09
C ILE A 87 6.79 3.77 -5.80
N ASP A 88 6.44 2.57 -6.28
CA ASP A 88 5.08 2.24 -6.69
C ASP A 88 4.34 1.48 -5.59
N CYS A 89 3.04 1.40 -5.75
CA CYS A 89 2.09 0.83 -4.82
C CYS A 89 1.09 -0.03 -5.57
N GLU A 90 0.57 -1.03 -4.89
CA GLU A 90 -0.48 -1.92 -5.35
C GLU A 90 -1.71 -1.75 -4.45
N VAL A 91 -2.89 -1.80 -5.04
CA VAL A 91 -4.16 -1.86 -4.31
C VAL A 91 -5.01 -3.02 -4.83
N GLY A 92 -5.68 -3.69 -3.91
CA GLY A 92 -6.52 -4.84 -4.21
C GLY A 92 -7.50 -5.15 -3.09
N TYR A 93 -8.19 -6.26 -3.23
CA TYR A 93 -9.07 -6.78 -2.19
C TYR A 93 -8.56 -8.11 -1.64
N ILE A 94 -9.05 -8.45 -0.44
CA ILE A 94 -8.79 -9.73 0.20
C ILE A 94 -10.11 -10.51 0.22
N GLU A 95 -10.13 -11.66 -0.45
CA GLU A 95 -11.25 -12.61 -0.46
C GLU A 95 -10.73 -14.01 -0.13
N ASP A 96 -11.36 -14.69 0.83
CA ASP A 96 -10.94 -16.02 1.31
C ASP A 96 -9.45 -16.15 1.68
N GLY A 97 -8.86 -15.04 2.16
CA GLY A 97 -7.44 -14.96 2.54
C GLY A 97 -6.48 -14.77 1.37
N VAL A 98 -6.98 -14.67 0.14
CA VAL A 98 -6.21 -14.41 -1.08
C VAL A 98 -6.27 -12.92 -1.41
N ARG A 99 -5.12 -12.37 -1.81
CA ARG A 99 -5.02 -10.99 -2.30
C ARG A 99 -5.19 -10.95 -3.81
N GLU A 100 -6.12 -10.13 -4.27
CA GLU A 100 -6.41 -9.92 -5.69
C GLU A 100 -6.15 -8.46 -6.05
N PRO A 101 -5.07 -8.15 -6.82
CA PRO A 101 -4.72 -6.80 -7.20
C PRO A 101 -5.70 -6.26 -8.24
N VAL A 102 -6.05 -4.99 -8.13
CA VAL A 102 -6.94 -4.31 -9.10
C VAL A 102 -6.29 -3.11 -9.77
N SER A 103 -5.27 -2.51 -9.17
CA SER A 103 -4.58 -1.35 -9.72
C SER A 103 -3.18 -1.18 -9.10
N TYR A 104 -2.27 -0.65 -9.91
CA TYR A 104 -0.95 -0.18 -9.49
C TYR A 104 -0.88 1.33 -9.71
N PHE A 105 -0.16 2.04 -8.83
CA PHE A 105 -0.01 3.49 -8.88
C PHE A 105 1.26 3.93 -8.15
N GLY A 106 1.78 5.10 -8.46
CA GLY A 106 2.92 5.69 -7.76
C GLY A 106 3.87 6.42 -8.69
N LYS A 107 5.16 6.26 -8.42
CA LYS A 107 6.24 6.98 -9.11
C LYS A 107 6.27 6.73 -10.63
N TYR A 108 6.05 5.49 -11.07
CA TYR A 108 6.15 5.09 -12.47
C TYR A 108 4.79 4.76 -13.09
N GLU A 109 3.80 4.41 -12.27
CA GLU A 109 2.43 4.10 -12.72
C GLU A 109 1.49 5.33 -12.75
N GLY A 110 1.94 6.45 -12.17
CA GLY A 110 1.13 7.67 -12.05
C GLY A 110 0.32 7.72 -10.75
N LYS A 111 -0.24 8.89 -10.43
CA LYS A 111 -0.92 9.11 -9.14
C LYS A 111 -2.13 8.18 -8.99
N GLY A 112 -2.27 7.56 -7.82
CA GLY A 112 -3.45 6.78 -7.47
C GLY A 112 -4.67 7.69 -7.33
N GLU A 113 -5.76 7.36 -8.02
CA GLU A 113 -7.02 8.08 -7.95
C GLU A 113 -8.08 7.24 -7.23
N ALA A 114 -8.44 7.64 -6.01
CA ALA A 114 -9.37 6.89 -5.16
C ALA A 114 -10.73 6.63 -5.84
N PHE A 115 -11.20 7.56 -6.68
CA PHE A 115 -12.42 7.38 -7.46
C PHE A 115 -12.28 6.25 -8.49
N LEU A 116 -11.20 6.23 -9.29
CA LEU A 116 -10.97 5.17 -10.29
C LEU A 116 -10.74 3.81 -9.62
N ILE A 117 -9.95 3.78 -8.55
CA ILE A 117 -9.72 2.57 -7.74
C ILE A 117 -11.05 2.03 -7.19
N ALA A 118 -11.97 2.90 -6.75
CA ALA A 118 -13.30 2.48 -6.30
C ALA A 118 -14.09 1.76 -7.40
N GLU A 119 -14.02 2.25 -8.65
CA GLU A 119 -14.69 1.63 -9.79
C GLU A 119 -14.09 0.24 -10.07
N TYR A 120 -12.76 0.09 -10.01
CA TYR A 120 -12.11 -1.22 -10.18
C TYR A 120 -12.45 -2.21 -9.06
N LEU A 121 -12.64 -1.72 -7.84
CA LEU A 121 -13.10 -2.52 -6.71
C LEU A 121 -14.61 -2.83 -6.75
N ALA A 122 -15.36 -2.26 -7.69
CA ALA A 122 -16.83 -2.33 -7.72
C ALA A 122 -17.50 -1.88 -6.40
N LEU A 123 -16.97 -0.80 -5.79
CA LEU A 123 -17.50 -0.14 -4.58
C LEU A 123 -18.59 0.89 -4.88
#